data_AF-A0A962Z3T4-F1
#
_entry.id   AF-A0A962Z3T4-F1
#
_cell.length_a   1.000
_cell.length_b   1.000
_cell.length_c   1.000
_cell.angle_alpha   90.00
_cell.angle_beta   90.00
_cell.angle_gamma   90.00
#
_symmetry.space_group_name_H-M   'P 1'
#
loop_
_entity.id
_entity.type
_entity.pdbx_description
1 polymer ?
#
loop_
_entity_poly.entity_id
_entity_poly.type
_entity_poly.pdbx_seq_one_letter_code
_entity_poly.pdbx_strand_id
1 'polypeptide(L)'
;MRDNKLKNNENKVLKDWNAGTFAARLKAGMGEHSVYRFAKKCGFTESTLRKYLAGDSIPGADKLIYMAQVADVSLQWLAMGEGDRSGSGGWDRITPSQLAVVLEFERYAQRKRDSGIRDTVKSFVEKYNRGVLELGQVGEIERISEDELILWRDLAWERRVEKASIDEAILCTAIEIAEEMTETSGKVMEPAKKAKLVAAIYRLSATTEGGVDRSMVVNLLSSYS
;
A
#
# COMPACT_ATOMS: atom_id res chain seq x y z
N MET A 1 -41.69 -0.03 -11.56
CA MET A 1 -41.64 1.08 -10.57
C MET A 1 -40.52 0.97 -9.53
N ARG A 2 -39.62 -0.03 -9.57
CA ARG A 2 -38.51 -0.17 -8.60
C ARG A 2 -37.17 0.41 -9.07
N ASP A 3 -37.03 0.73 -10.37
CA ASP A 3 -35.73 1.10 -10.95
C ASP A 3 -35.35 2.59 -10.85
N ASN A 4 -36.27 3.45 -10.39
CA ASN A 4 -36.01 4.89 -10.29
C ASN A 4 -35.47 5.34 -8.92
N LYS A 5 -35.40 4.43 -7.93
CA LYS A 5 -34.86 4.72 -6.58
C LYS A 5 -33.35 4.46 -6.47
N LEU A 6 -32.80 3.54 -7.27
CA LEU A 6 -31.36 3.18 -7.22
C LEU A 6 -30.47 4.17 -7.99
N LYS A 7 -30.93 4.63 -9.17
CA LYS A 7 -30.21 5.64 -9.98
C LYS A 7 -30.09 7.02 -9.31
N ASN A 8 -30.96 7.29 -8.34
CA ASN A 8 -30.96 8.54 -7.58
C ASN A 8 -29.94 8.53 -6.43
N ASN A 9 -29.40 7.36 -6.07
CA ASN A 9 -28.43 7.21 -4.99
C ASN A 9 -26.97 7.18 -5.51
N GLU A 10 -26.74 6.58 -6.69
CA GLU A 10 -25.43 6.55 -7.37
C GLU A 10 -24.97 7.96 -7.81
N ASN A 11 -25.91 8.83 -8.19
CA ASN A 11 -25.63 10.23 -8.51
C ASN A 11 -25.45 11.15 -7.29
N LYS A 12 -25.64 10.63 -6.07
CA LYS A 12 -25.48 11.41 -4.84
C LYS A 12 -24.05 11.33 -4.30
N VAL A 13 -23.41 10.17 -4.42
CA VAL A 13 -22.05 9.90 -3.89
C VAL A 13 -20.97 10.68 -4.66
N LEU A 14 -21.14 10.85 -5.98
CA LEU A 14 -20.17 11.58 -6.83
C LEU A 14 -20.30 13.11 -6.79
N LYS A 15 -21.32 13.66 -6.11
CA LYS A 15 -21.64 15.10 -6.16
C LYS A 15 -21.05 15.91 -5.01
N ASP A 16 -20.41 15.26 -4.04
CA ASP A 16 -20.03 15.87 -2.76
C ASP A 16 -18.52 16.01 -2.54
N TRP A 17 -17.68 16.03 -3.59
CA TRP A 17 -16.32 16.59 -3.44
C TRP A 17 -16.38 18.12 -3.33
N ASN A 18 -17.05 18.57 -2.28
CA ASN A 18 -17.25 19.97 -1.94
C ASN A 18 -16.00 20.45 -1.19
N ALA A 19 -15.34 21.45 -1.75
CA ALA A 19 -14.13 22.07 -1.20
C ALA A 19 -14.30 22.49 0.26
N GLY A 20 -15.50 22.90 0.69
CA GLY A 20 -15.79 23.23 2.08
C GLY A 20 -15.79 22.01 3.03
N THR A 21 -16.29 20.86 2.58
CA THR A 21 -16.27 19.63 3.40
C THR A 21 -14.87 19.04 3.48
N PHE A 22 -14.10 19.13 2.40
CA PHE A 22 -12.68 18.78 2.38
C PHE A 22 -11.88 19.68 3.33
N ALA A 23 -12.08 21.00 3.27
CA ALA A 23 -11.43 21.96 4.15
C ALA A 23 -11.65 21.64 5.63
N ALA A 24 -12.88 21.26 6.01
CA ALA A 24 -13.20 20.85 7.36
C ALA A 24 -12.42 19.59 7.80
N ARG A 25 -12.32 18.58 6.93
CA ARG A 25 -11.55 17.35 7.20
C ARG A 25 -10.06 17.59 7.25
N LEU A 26 -9.52 18.41 6.35
CA LEU A 26 -8.12 18.82 6.37
C LEU A 26 -7.80 19.55 7.66
N LYS A 27 -8.62 20.53 8.07
CA LYS A 27 -8.46 21.25 9.34
C LYS A 27 -8.53 20.30 10.53
N ALA A 28 -9.46 19.34 10.49
CA ALA A 28 -9.59 18.35 11.54
C ALA A 28 -8.35 17.44 11.59
N GLY A 29 -7.87 16.93 10.45
CA GLY A 29 -6.68 16.07 10.32
C GLY A 29 -5.37 16.77 10.72
N MET A 30 -5.25 18.07 10.48
CA MET A 30 -4.10 18.87 10.92
C MET A 30 -3.92 18.90 12.46
N GLY A 31 -4.99 18.68 13.22
CA GLY A 31 -4.95 18.68 14.69
C GLY A 31 -4.37 19.99 15.26
N GLU A 32 -3.34 19.88 16.08
CA GLU A 32 -2.67 21.02 16.73
C GLU A 32 -1.60 21.69 15.86
N HIS A 33 -1.33 21.20 14.65
CA HIS A 33 -0.34 21.81 13.78
C HIS A 33 -0.78 23.21 13.32
N SER A 34 0.12 24.18 13.47
CA SER A 34 -0.07 25.48 12.82
C SER A 34 -0.01 25.33 11.29
N VAL A 35 -0.77 26.16 10.57
CA VAL A 35 -0.85 26.13 9.10
C VAL A 35 0.55 26.19 8.46
N TYR A 36 1.42 27.05 8.97
CA TYR A 36 2.81 27.16 8.52
C TYR A 36 3.60 25.85 8.72
N ARG A 37 3.57 25.26 9.93
CA ARG A 37 4.32 24.03 10.23
C ARG A 37 3.81 22.84 9.42
N PHE A 38 2.49 22.74 9.25
CA PHE A 38 1.87 21.68 8.46
C PHE A 38 2.23 21.80 6.97
N ALA A 39 2.11 23.01 6.39
CA ALA A 39 2.48 23.25 4.99
C ALA A 39 3.95 22.93 4.73
N LYS A 40 4.84 23.35 5.64
CA LYS A 40 6.27 23.08 5.54
C LYS A 40 6.57 21.57 5.58
N LYS A 41 5.92 20.81 6.47
CA LYS A 41 6.07 19.34 6.55
C LYS A 41 5.57 18.64 5.29
N CYS A 42 4.49 19.13 4.68
CA CYS A 42 3.95 18.56 3.45
C CYS A 42 4.70 19.01 2.18
N GLY A 43 5.66 19.94 2.29
CA GLY A 43 6.42 20.45 1.13
C GLY A 43 5.68 21.49 0.29
N PHE A 44 4.68 22.20 0.85
CA PHE A 44 3.90 23.23 0.16
C PHE A 44 4.08 24.62 0.77
N THR A 45 3.68 25.66 0.02
CA THR A 45 3.60 27.02 0.58
C THR A 45 2.39 27.17 1.50
N GLU A 46 2.52 27.98 2.55
CA GLU A 46 1.43 28.26 3.49
C GLU A 46 0.21 28.88 2.78
N SER A 47 0.45 29.73 1.78
CA SER A 47 -0.62 30.34 0.97
C SER A 47 -1.44 29.31 0.21
N THR A 48 -0.81 28.24 -0.28
CA THR A 48 -1.51 27.13 -0.95
C THR A 48 -2.37 26.34 0.03
N LEU A 49 -1.83 26.02 1.21
CA LEU A 49 -2.59 25.32 2.25
C LEU A 49 -3.77 26.17 2.77
N ARG A 50 -3.60 27.50 2.87
CA ARG A 50 -4.69 28.41 3.26
C ARG A 50 -5.85 28.42 2.27
N LYS A 51 -5.57 28.36 0.96
CA LYS A 51 -6.63 28.23 -0.07
C LYS A 51 -7.42 26.94 0.08
N TYR A 52 -6.74 25.83 0.39
CA TYR A 52 -7.39 24.55 0.65
C TYR A 52 -8.25 24.58 1.92
N LEU A 53 -7.77 25.22 2.98
CA LEU A 53 -8.52 25.39 4.23
C LEU A 53 -9.68 26.39 4.12
N ALA A 54 -9.63 27.32 3.18
CA ALA A 54 -10.73 28.22 2.86
C ALA A 54 -11.79 27.56 1.95
N GLY A 55 -11.47 26.42 1.33
CA GLY A 55 -12.33 25.79 0.33
C GLY A 55 -12.28 26.51 -1.04
N ASP A 56 -11.30 27.39 -1.26
CA ASP A 56 -11.14 28.12 -2.52
C ASP A 56 -10.62 27.23 -3.65
N SER A 57 -9.92 26.16 -3.29
CA SER A 57 -9.39 25.18 -4.24
C SER A 57 -9.23 23.80 -3.60
N ILE A 58 -9.09 22.79 -4.46
CA ILE A 58 -8.92 21.40 -4.08
C ILE A 58 -7.50 20.95 -4.44
N PRO A 59 -6.78 20.23 -3.57
CA PRO A 59 -5.47 19.68 -3.90
C PRO A 59 -5.56 18.58 -4.96
N GLY A 60 -4.50 18.47 -5.77
CA GLY A 60 -4.27 17.27 -6.58
C GLY A 60 -3.97 16.05 -5.70
N ALA A 61 -4.05 14.86 -6.29
CA ALA A 61 -3.79 13.59 -5.60
C ALA A 61 -2.40 13.54 -4.95
N ASP A 62 -1.39 14.08 -5.64
CA ASP A 62 -0.02 14.26 -5.15
C ASP A 62 0.01 14.92 -3.77
N LYS A 63 -0.72 16.05 -3.62
CA LYS A 63 -0.70 16.84 -2.38
C LYS A 63 -1.53 16.20 -1.29
N LEU A 64 -2.63 15.55 -1.69
CA LEU A 64 -3.53 14.84 -0.79
C LEU A 64 -2.81 13.69 -0.07
N ILE A 65 -1.94 12.96 -0.78
CA ILE A 65 -1.11 11.88 -0.24
C ILE A 65 -0.20 12.41 0.87
N TYR A 66 0.57 13.47 0.61
CA TYR A 66 1.46 14.05 1.62
C TYR A 66 0.69 14.62 2.82
N MET A 67 -0.46 15.26 2.60
CA MET A 67 -1.30 15.76 3.70
C MET A 67 -1.80 14.63 4.59
N ALA A 68 -2.26 13.53 4.00
CA ALA A 68 -2.72 12.36 4.74
C ALA A 68 -1.59 11.72 5.56
N GLN A 69 -0.38 11.62 4.98
CA GLN A 69 0.82 11.11 5.67
C GLN A 69 1.22 12.00 6.86
N VAL A 70 1.30 13.32 6.65
CA VAL A 70 1.72 14.25 7.71
C VAL A 70 0.67 14.38 8.81
N ALA A 71 -0.62 14.24 8.47
CA ALA A 71 -1.72 14.25 9.42
C ALA A 71 -2.01 12.88 10.07
N ASP A 72 -1.29 11.82 9.66
CA ASP A 72 -1.51 10.45 10.11
C ASP A 72 -2.98 10.00 10.04
N VAL A 73 -3.63 10.32 8.92
CA VAL A 73 -5.05 10.04 8.68
C VAL A 73 -5.24 9.24 7.41
N SER A 74 -6.37 8.53 7.32
CA SER A 74 -6.73 7.84 6.09
C SER A 74 -6.88 8.82 4.92
N LEU A 75 -6.26 8.49 3.78
CA LEU A 75 -6.42 9.24 2.53
C LEU A 75 -7.88 9.23 2.06
N GLN A 76 -8.57 8.10 2.19
CA GLN A 76 -9.99 7.97 1.86
C GLN A 76 -10.84 8.85 2.76
N TRP A 77 -10.54 8.87 4.06
CA TRP A 77 -11.22 9.76 5.00
C TRP A 77 -10.94 11.22 4.65
N LEU A 78 -9.69 11.58 4.37
CA LEU A 78 -9.33 12.96 4.05
C LEU A 78 -10.00 13.43 2.75
N ALA A 79 -9.93 12.62 1.69
CA ALA A 79 -10.47 12.90 0.38
C ALA A 79 -12.01 12.97 0.39
N MET A 80 -12.64 11.89 0.84
CA MET A 80 -14.07 11.62 0.64
C MET A 80 -14.89 11.75 1.93
N GLY A 81 -14.24 11.74 3.09
CA GLY A 81 -14.94 11.69 4.39
C GLY A 81 -15.47 10.31 4.74
N GLU A 82 -15.00 9.27 4.05
CA GLU A 82 -15.43 7.89 4.24
C GLU A 82 -14.36 7.06 4.96
N GLY A 83 -14.80 6.04 5.70
CA GLY A 83 -13.92 5.16 6.47
C GLY A 83 -13.38 5.78 7.76
N ASP A 84 -12.55 5.02 8.46
CA ASP A 84 -12.00 5.43 9.75
C ASP A 84 -10.91 6.50 9.58
N ARG A 85 -10.91 7.45 10.52
CA ARG A 85 -10.00 8.59 10.53
C ARG A 85 -8.58 8.19 10.91
N SER A 86 -8.41 7.35 11.93
CA SER A 86 -7.12 7.00 12.50
C SER A 86 -6.31 6.15 11.53
N GLY A 87 -5.08 6.57 11.26
CA GLY A 87 -4.05 5.79 10.55
C GLY A 87 -3.49 4.61 11.35
N SER A 88 -4.23 4.06 12.31
CA SER A 88 -3.81 2.90 13.12
C SER A 88 -3.88 1.60 12.29
N GLY A 89 -2.97 1.51 11.34
CA GLY A 89 -2.86 0.48 10.32
C GLY A 89 -1.99 1.00 9.19
N GLY A 90 -0.74 1.33 9.54
CA GLY A 90 0.29 1.65 8.56
C GLY A 90 0.41 0.53 7.52
N TRP A 91 0.59 0.90 6.26
CA TRP A 91 1.25 0.10 5.23
C TRP A 91 0.67 -1.30 4.85
N ASP A 92 -0.41 -1.81 5.45
CA ASP A 92 -0.97 -3.14 5.11
C ASP A 92 -2.09 -3.15 4.04
N ARG A 93 -2.10 -2.16 3.14
CA ARG A 93 -3.32 -1.73 2.42
C ARG A 93 -3.64 -2.37 1.07
N ILE A 94 -2.98 -3.46 0.69
CA ILE A 94 -3.50 -4.32 -0.39
C ILE A 94 -3.93 -5.63 0.25
N THR A 95 -5.24 -5.80 0.36
CA THR A 95 -5.83 -7.08 0.76
C THR A 95 -5.41 -8.18 -0.22
N PRO A 96 -5.38 -9.46 0.21
CA PRO A 96 -5.06 -10.56 -0.70
C PRO A 96 -5.90 -10.56 -1.99
N SER A 97 -7.18 -10.18 -1.91
CA SER A 97 -8.07 -10.06 -3.07
C SER A 97 -7.68 -8.91 -4.01
N GLN A 98 -7.34 -7.74 -3.48
CA GLN A 98 -6.86 -6.61 -4.29
C GLN A 98 -5.53 -6.95 -4.99
N LEU A 99 -4.62 -7.64 -4.30
CA LEU A 99 -3.36 -8.08 -4.89
C LEU A 99 -3.59 -9.09 -6.01
N ALA A 100 -4.49 -10.05 -5.79
CA ALA A 100 -4.84 -11.03 -6.81
C ALA A 100 -5.37 -10.34 -8.09
N VAL A 101 -6.22 -9.32 -7.95
CA VAL A 101 -6.72 -8.51 -9.08
C VAL A 101 -5.58 -7.80 -9.82
N VAL A 102 -4.64 -7.18 -9.10
CA VAL A 102 -3.48 -6.51 -9.71
C VAL A 102 -2.59 -7.50 -10.47
N LEU A 103 -2.29 -8.65 -9.89
CA LEU A 103 -1.47 -9.69 -10.53
C LEU A 103 -2.12 -10.21 -11.82
N GLU A 104 -3.44 -10.34 -11.82
CA GLU A 104 -4.17 -10.78 -13.00
C GLU A 104 -4.24 -9.71 -14.08
N PHE A 105 -4.37 -8.44 -13.70
CA PHE A 105 -4.22 -7.34 -14.63
C PHE A 105 -2.84 -7.36 -15.31
N GLU A 106 -1.76 -7.57 -14.55
CA GLU A 106 -0.40 -7.66 -15.11
C GLU A 106 -0.27 -8.83 -16.11
N ARG A 107 -0.80 -10.01 -15.77
CA ARG A 107 -0.84 -11.16 -16.68
C ARG A 107 -1.67 -10.89 -17.94
N TYR A 108 -2.81 -10.23 -17.78
CA TYR A 108 -3.68 -9.83 -18.89
C TYR A 108 -2.96 -8.83 -19.82
N ALA A 109 -2.29 -7.83 -19.25
CA ALA A 109 -1.55 -6.81 -19.98
C ALA A 109 -0.39 -7.40 -20.79
N GLN A 110 0.38 -8.33 -20.20
CA GLN A 110 1.50 -9.01 -20.87
C GLN A 110 1.08 -9.79 -22.13
N ARG A 111 -0.17 -10.27 -22.19
CA ARG A 111 -0.70 -11.01 -23.34
C ARG A 111 -1.08 -10.09 -24.52
N LYS A 112 -1.24 -8.78 -24.29
CA LYS A 112 -1.54 -7.81 -25.36
C LYS A 112 -0.26 -7.14 -25.83
N ARG A 113 0.15 -7.43 -27.07
CA ARG A 113 1.41 -6.91 -27.64
C ARG A 113 1.34 -5.45 -28.11
N ASP A 114 0.16 -4.86 -28.34
CA ASP A 114 0.03 -3.55 -29.02
C ASP A 114 -1.04 -2.57 -28.46
N SER A 115 -1.51 -2.72 -27.21
CA SER A 115 -2.46 -1.74 -26.63
C SER A 115 -1.81 -0.81 -25.62
N GLY A 116 -2.09 0.49 -25.74
CA GLY A 116 -1.67 1.49 -24.75
C GLY A 116 -2.18 1.15 -23.36
N ILE A 117 -1.41 1.51 -22.33
CA ILE A 117 -1.70 1.15 -20.92
C ILE A 117 -3.12 1.50 -20.50
N ARG A 118 -3.63 2.67 -20.93
CA ARG A 118 -5.01 3.11 -20.66
C ARG A 118 -6.05 2.18 -21.28
N ASP A 119 -5.88 1.80 -22.54
CA ASP A 119 -6.81 0.90 -23.23
C ASP A 119 -6.77 -0.51 -22.63
N THR A 120 -5.60 -0.93 -22.14
CA THR A 120 -5.42 -2.20 -21.43
C THR A 120 -6.15 -2.20 -20.10
N VAL A 121 -6.02 -1.14 -19.29
CA VAL A 121 -6.75 -0.95 -18.02
C VAL A 121 -8.25 -0.97 -18.26
N LYS A 122 -8.73 -0.12 -19.16
CA LYS A 122 -10.16 -0.05 -19.52
C LYS A 122 -10.71 -1.41 -19.96
N SER A 123 -10.01 -2.08 -20.88
CA SER A 123 -10.43 -3.38 -21.39
C SER A 123 -10.46 -4.47 -20.32
N PHE A 124 -9.53 -4.44 -19.37
CA PHE A 124 -9.50 -5.36 -18.24
C PHE A 124 -10.70 -5.13 -17.31
N VAL A 125 -10.91 -3.88 -16.88
CA VAL A 125 -12.01 -3.49 -15.98
C VAL A 125 -13.37 -3.85 -16.57
N GLU A 126 -13.60 -3.57 -17.86
CA GLU A 126 -14.84 -3.93 -18.56
C GLU A 126 -15.07 -5.45 -18.60
N LYS A 127 -14.02 -6.25 -18.81
CA LYS A 127 -14.13 -7.72 -18.87
C LYS A 127 -14.31 -8.34 -17.48
N TYR A 128 -13.60 -7.82 -16.48
CA TYR A 128 -13.72 -8.24 -15.08
C TYR A 128 -15.15 -8.01 -14.58
N ASN A 129 -15.67 -6.78 -14.74
CA ASN A 129 -17.01 -6.39 -14.28
C ASN A 129 -18.17 -7.10 -15.02
N ARG A 130 -17.91 -7.73 -16.17
CA ARG A 130 -18.88 -8.57 -16.90
C ARG A 130 -18.79 -10.05 -16.52
N GLY A 131 -17.83 -10.45 -15.68
CA GLY A 131 -17.59 -11.85 -15.30
C GLY A 131 -17.08 -12.71 -16.46
N VAL A 132 -16.51 -12.10 -17.50
CA VAL A 132 -16.03 -12.80 -18.71
C VAL A 132 -14.57 -13.25 -18.57
N LEU A 133 -13.84 -12.70 -17.59
CA LEU A 133 -12.53 -13.23 -17.23
C LEU A 133 -12.72 -14.54 -16.45
N GLU A 134 -11.78 -15.47 -16.60
CA GLU A 134 -11.69 -16.72 -15.81
C GLU A 134 -11.31 -16.46 -14.32
N LEU A 135 -11.76 -15.32 -13.78
CA LEU A 135 -11.41 -14.78 -12.48
C LEU A 135 -12.68 -14.59 -11.62
N GLY A 136 -13.70 -15.43 -11.81
CA GLY A 136 -14.99 -15.33 -11.13
C GLY A 136 -14.85 -14.88 -9.68
N GLN A 137 -15.65 -13.88 -9.30
CA GLN A 137 -15.71 -13.18 -8.00
C GLN A 137 -14.49 -13.38 -7.08
N VAL A 138 -13.56 -12.42 -7.09
CA VAL A 138 -12.36 -12.49 -6.25
C VAL A 138 -12.67 -11.95 -4.85
N GLY A 139 -13.02 -12.86 -3.94
CA GLY A 139 -13.40 -12.52 -2.56
C GLY A 139 -14.64 -11.63 -2.52
N GLU A 140 -14.60 -10.55 -1.73
CA GLU A 140 -15.71 -9.60 -1.58
C GLU A 140 -15.79 -8.55 -2.73
N ILE A 141 -14.85 -8.57 -3.69
CA ILE A 141 -14.76 -7.54 -4.73
C ILE A 141 -15.61 -7.91 -5.94
N GLU A 142 -16.82 -7.35 -6.01
CA GLU A 142 -17.77 -7.59 -7.10
C GLU A 142 -17.53 -6.70 -8.33
N ARG A 143 -17.02 -5.48 -8.13
CA ARG A 143 -16.73 -4.51 -9.20
C ARG A 143 -15.48 -3.69 -8.87
N ILE A 144 -14.83 -3.20 -9.93
CA ILE A 144 -13.65 -2.31 -9.83
C ILE A 144 -13.74 -1.17 -10.85
N SER A 145 -13.16 -0.02 -10.51
CA SER A 145 -12.93 1.12 -11.42
C SER A 145 -11.50 1.14 -11.97
N GLU A 146 -11.25 1.96 -13.00
CA GLU A 146 -9.91 2.17 -13.56
C GLU A 146 -8.97 2.81 -12.53
N ASP A 147 -9.45 3.83 -11.80
CA ASP A 147 -8.66 4.56 -10.81
C ASP A 147 -8.27 3.69 -9.62
N GLU A 148 -9.19 2.83 -9.15
CA GLU A 148 -8.89 1.85 -8.10
C GLU A 148 -7.83 0.85 -8.54
N LEU A 149 -7.93 0.33 -9.76
CA LEU A 149 -6.95 -0.62 -10.28
C LEU A 149 -5.56 0.03 -10.44
N ILE A 150 -5.52 1.29 -10.91
CA ILE A 150 -4.28 2.06 -11.04
C ILE A 150 -3.66 2.28 -9.66
N LEU A 151 -4.46 2.74 -8.69
CA LEU A 151 -4.01 2.95 -7.32
C LEU A 151 -3.46 1.67 -6.72
N TRP A 152 -4.18 0.56 -6.81
CA TRP A 152 -3.73 -0.72 -6.25
C TRP A 152 -2.49 -1.25 -6.95
N ARG A 153 -2.37 -1.07 -8.28
CA ARG A 153 -1.17 -1.45 -9.03
C ARG A 153 0.05 -0.66 -8.56
N ASP A 154 -0.09 0.66 -8.42
CA ASP A 154 1.02 1.52 -8.03
C ASP A 154 1.46 1.22 -6.59
N LEU A 155 0.50 1.00 -5.68
CA LEU A 155 0.77 0.53 -4.33
C LEU A 155 1.43 -0.88 -4.30
N ALA A 156 1.03 -1.78 -5.20
CA ALA A 156 1.62 -3.12 -5.27
C ALA A 156 3.06 -3.05 -5.79
N TRP A 157 3.33 -2.13 -6.70
CA TRP A 157 4.66 -1.87 -7.21
C TRP A 157 5.56 -1.29 -6.11
N GLU A 158 5.11 -0.28 -5.38
CA GLU A 158 5.83 0.29 -4.23
C GLU A 158 6.11 -0.77 -3.16
N ARG A 159 5.12 -1.61 -2.80
CA ARG A 159 5.29 -2.74 -1.85
C ARG A 159 6.33 -3.76 -2.35
N ARG A 160 6.38 -4.05 -3.65
CA ARG A 160 7.40 -4.92 -4.23
C ARG A 160 8.79 -4.29 -4.19
N VAL A 161 8.88 -2.97 -4.41
CA VAL A 161 10.14 -2.23 -4.35
C VAL A 161 10.66 -2.15 -2.91
N GLU A 162 9.80 -1.90 -1.93
CA GLU A 162 10.14 -1.89 -0.49
C GLU A 162 10.56 -3.29 0.01
N LYS A 163 9.89 -4.35 -0.45
CA LYS A 163 10.30 -5.74 -0.15
C LYS A 163 11.55 -6.19 -0.92
N ALA A 164 11.92 -5.47 -1.98
CA ALA A 164 13.14 -5.68 -2.75
C ALA A 164 14.31 -4.82 -2.25
N SER A 165 14.06 -3.74 -1.50
CA SER A 165 15.10 -3.02 -0.79
C SER A 165 15.57 -3.86 0.39
N ILE A 166 16.83 -4.30 0.32
CA ILE A 166 17.46 -5.01 1.42
C ILE A 166 17.62 -4.02 2.58
N ASP A 167 16.95 -4.29 3.69
CA ASP A 167 17.30 -3.67 4.97
C ASP A 167 18.72 -4.10 5.35
N GLU A 168 19.67 -3.18 5.17
CA GLU A 168 21.10 -3.42 5.39
C GLU A 168 21.41 -3.74 6.86
N ALA A 169 20.69 -3.14 7.82
CA ALA A 169 20.89 -3.40 9.23
C ALA A 169 20.48 -4.83 9.58
N ILE A 170 19.31 -5.27 9.09
CA ILE A 170 18.83 -6.65 9.30
C ILE A 170 19.75 -7.67 8.60
N LEU A 171 20.28 -7.34 7.42
CA LEU A 171 21.22 -8.21 6.71
C LEU A 171 22.54 -8.36 7.48
N CYS A 172 23.12 -7.26 7.98
CA CYS A 172 24.32 -7.29 8.78
C CYS A 172 24.12 -8.14 10.04
N THR A 173 23.03 -7.94 10.78
CA THR A 173 22.70 -8.77 11.94
C THR A 173 22.51 -10.24 11.57
N ALA A 174 21.88 -10.54 10.41
CA ALA A 174 21.72 -11.92 9.97
C ALA A 174 23.05 -12.61 9.62
N ILE A 175 24.02 -11.86 9.10
CA ILE A 175 25.38 -12.34 8.84
C ILE A 175 26.11 -12.58 10.17
N GLU A 176 26.10 -11.62 11.09
CA GLU A 176 26.74 -11.74 12.40
C GLU A 176 26.24 -12.96 13.18
N ILE A 177 24.92 -13.17 13.23
CA ILE A 177 24.32 -14.33 13.88
C ILE A 177 24.75 -15.63 13.19
N ALA A 178 24.81 -15.66 11.85
CA ALA A 178 25.26 -16.85 11.12
C ALA A 178 26.74 -17.17 11.40
N GLU A 179 27.60 -16.15 11.49
CA GLU A 179 29.02 -16.30 11.83
C GLU A 179 29.21 -16.83 13.26
N GLU A 180 28.61 -16.17 14.26
CA GLU A 180 28.67 -16.57 15.68
C GLU A 180 28.22 -18.03 15.86
N MET A 181 27.17 -18.44 15.14
CA MET A 181 26.63 -19.79 15.19
C MET A 181 27.57 -20.81 14.52
N THR A 182 28.24 -20.46 13.41
CA THR A 182 29.26 -21.32 12.80
C THR A 182 30.46 -21.51 13.73
N GLU A 183 30.92 -20.44 14.38
CA GLU A 183 32.02 -20.48 15.33
C GLU A 183 31.68 -21.33 16.56
N THR A 184 30.49 -21.12 17.14
CA THR A 184 30.03 -21.86 18.33
C THR A 184 29.83 -23.36 18.04
N SER A 185 29.40 -23.72 16.82
CA SER A 185 29.21 -25.11 16.41
C SER A 185 30.50 -25.88 16.12
N GLY A 186 31.64 -25.17 15.95
CA GLY A 186 32.94 -25.75 15.59
C GLY A 186 33.00 -26.43 14.22
N LYS A 187 31.93 -26.35 13.41
CA LYS A 187 31.85 -26.97 12.08
C LYS A 187 32.03 -25.93 10.98
N VAL A 188 32.98 -26.18 10.08
CA VAL A 188 33.12 -25.41 8.85
C VAL A 188 31.90 -25.69 7.96
N MET A 189 31.09 -24.66 7.71
CA MET A 189 29.94 -24.75 6.80
C MET A 189 30.35 -24.39 5.38
N GLU A 190 29.87 -25.18 4.42
CA GLU A 190 29.96 -24.86 2.99
C GLU A 190 29.36 -23.47 2.68
N PRO A 191 29.99 -22.64 1.84
CA PRO A 191 29.53 -21.27 1.55
C PRO A 191 28.07 -21.20 1.11
N ALA A 192 27.61 -22.16 0.32
CA ALA A 192 26.22 -22.24 -0.14
C ALA A 192 25.22 -22.55 0.99
N LYS A 193 25.63 -23.32 2.01
CA LYS A 193 24.80 -23.58 3.19
C LYS A 193 24.75 -22.35 4.10
N LYS A 194 25.87 -21.64 4.24
CA LYS A 194 25.97 -20.40 5.01
C LYS A 194 25.11 -19.29 4.42
N ALA A 195 25.12 -19.09 3.10
CA ALA A 195 24.26 -18.13 2.42
C ALA A 195 22.76 -18.43 2.63
N LYS A 196 22.37 -19.72 2.63
CA LYS A 196 20.99 -20.13 2.93
C LYS A 196 20.60 -19.83 4.37
N LEU A 197 21.51 -20.04 5.32
CA LEU A 197 21.31 -19.71 6.73
C LEU A 197 21.12 -18.20 6.92
N VAL A 198 22.00 -17.37 6.35
CA VAL A 198 21.88 -15.90 6.36
C VAL A 198 20.54 -15.45 5.78
N ALA A 199 20.16 -15.97 4.62
CA ALA A 199 18.88 -15.63 3.99
C ALA A 199 17.66 -16.09 4.80
N ALA A 200 17.79 -17.14 5.61
CA ALA A 200 16.72 -17.62 6.46
C ALA A 200 16.60 -16.80 7.76
N ILE A 201 17.73 -16.45 8.38
CA ILE A 201 17.77 -15.52 9.53
C ILE A 201 17.24 -14.15 9.11
N TYR A 202 17.68 -13.62 7.96
CA TYR A 202 17.19 -12.35 7.42
C TYR A 202 15.67 -12.35 7.24
N ARG A 203 15.12 -13.39 6.61
CA ARG A 203 13.67 -13.51 6.40
C ARG A 203 12.90 -13.60 7.71
N LEU A 204 13.43 -14.30 8.72
CA LEU A 204 12.82 -14.36 10.05
C LEU A 204 12.83 -12.99 10.70
N SER A 205 13.99 -12.33 10.75
CA SER A 205 14.13 -11.00 11.35
C SER A 205 13.26 -9.94 10.67
N ALA A 206 13.12 -10.01 9.34
CA ALA A 206 12.28 -9.10 8.57
C ALA A 206 10.78 -9.36 8.72
N THR A 207 10.37 -10.48 9.32
CA THR A 207 8.95 -10.87 9.46
C THR A 207 8.46 -10.93 10.91
N THR A 208 9.35 -10.85 11.90
CA THR A 208 9.00 -10.88 13.33
C THR A 208 9.17 -9.52 13.99
N GLU A 209 8.07 -8.88 14.40
CA GLU A 209 8.11 -7.70 15.28
C GLU A 209 8.66 -8.11 16.67
N GLY A 210 9.87 -7.66 17.01
CA GLY A 210 10.54 -7.97 18.29
C GLY A 210 11.89 -8.69 18.18
N GLY A 211 12.33 -9.02 16.95
CA GLY A 211 13.61 -9.69 16.72
C GLY A 211 13.53 -11.22 16.81
N VAL A 212 14.61 -11.89 16.40
CA VAL A 212 14.65 -13.36 16.32
C VAL A 212 15.20 -13.96 17.62
N ASP A 213 14.41 -14.80 18.27
CA ASP A 213 14.82 -15.53 19.48
C ASP A 213 15.83 -16.65 19.14
N ARG A 214 16.85 -16.82 20.00
CA ARG A 214 17.93 -17.82 19.85
C ARG A 214 17.41 -19.25 19.69
N SER A 215 16.30 -19.60 20.34
CA SER A 215 15.64 -20.90 20.23
C SER A 215 15.06 -21.16 18.83
N MET A 216 14.55 -20.12 18.16
CA MET A 216 13.99 -20.19 16.82
C MET A 216 15.09 -20.41 15.76
N VAL A 217 16.26 -19.78 15.96
CA VAL A 217 17.45 -19.95 15.12
C VAL A 217 18.03 -21.37 15.21
N VAL A 218 18.11 -21.92 16.43
CA VAL A 218 18.64 -23.28 16.67
C VAL A 218 17.76 -24.36 16.05
N ASN A 219 16.44 -24.18 16.06
CA ASN A 219 15.51 -25.08 15.36
C ASN A 219 15.71 -25.05 13.84
N LEU A 220 16.06 -23.89 13.29
CA LEU A 220 16.39 -23.75 11.86
C LEU A 220 17.63 -24.56 11.48
N LEU A 221 18.70 -24.54 12.28
CA LEU A 221 19.91 -25.32 12.03
C LEU A 221 19.65 -26.83 12.01
N SER A 222 18.76 -27.29 12.89
CA SER A 222 18.35 -28.70 12.96
C SER A 222 17.62 -29.16 11.69
N SER A 223 17.03 -28.24 10.92
CA SER A 223 16.41 -28.53 9.61
C SER A 223 17.39 -28.53 8.42
N TYR A 224 18.62 -28.02 8.62
CA TYR A 224 19.70 -27.98 7.63
C TYR A 224 20.87 -28.94 7.93
N SER A 225 20.75 -29.72 9.01
CA SER A 225 21.62 -30.82 9.41
C SER A 225 21.34 -32.07 8.59
#